data_AF-A0A0N0LI04-F1
#
_entry.id   AF-A0A0N0LI04-F1
#
_cell.length_a   1.000
_cell.length_b   1.000
_cell.length_c   1.000
_cell.angle_alpha   90.00
_cell.angle_beta   90.00
_cell.angle_gamma   90.00
#
_symmetry.space_group_name_H-M   'P 1'
#
loop_
_entity.id
_entity.type
_entity.pdbx_description
1 polymer ?
#
loop_
_entity_poly.entity_id
_entity_poly.type
_entity_poly.pdbx_seq_one_letter_code
_entity_poly.pdbx_strand_id
1 'polypeptide(L)'
;MEEQIVYEDNHLLVINKKVGQLVQGDKTGDESLLDSIKNFIKIRDAKPGNVFLGLVHRIDRPTSGLVIYAKTSKALSRLTQMVKNREVKKTYWAVVAKEMIPQSQRLVHYLQKNEKNNKAIVFIKATEGAKEAILTYHVIKKLDNYLLLEIDLETGRHHQIRAQLSKSGVPIKGDLKYGAPRSNPDGGINLHARKLEFIHPVTKENIEIIAPVPQNDAIWRACEN
;
A
#
# COMPACT_ATOMS: atom_id res chain seq x y z
N MET A 1 18.21 2.89 4.75
CA MET A 1 17.59 1.65 4.19
C MET A 1 17.33 0.65 5.32
N GLU A 2 18.33 0.35 6.13
CA GLU A 2 18.23 -0.63 7.23
C GLU A 2 17.03 -0.40 8.17
N GLU A 3 16.80 0.84 8.62
CA GLU A 3 15.63 1.21 9.44
C GLU A 3 14.26 0.96 8.79
N GLN A 4 14.21 0.76 7.46
CA GLN A 4 12.97 0.46 6.75
C GLN A 4 12.71 -1.05 6.65
N ILE A 5 13.66 -1.91 6.98
CA ILE A 5 13.50 -3.36 6.93
C ILE A 5 12.65 -3.79 8.14
N VAL A 6 11.46 -4.31 7.87
CA VAL A 6 10.54 -4.82 8.92
C VAL A 6 10.70 -6.32 9.10
N TYR A 7 11.03 -7.02 8.02
CA TYR A 7 11.26 -8.47 8.03
C TYR A 7 12.24 -8.84 6.92
N GLU A 8 13.19 -9.71 7.21
CA GLU A 8 14.11 -10.26 6.22
C GLU A 8 14.49 -11.70 6.58
N ASP A 9 14.45 -12.59 5.58
CA ASP A 9 15.02 -13.94 5.67
C ASP A 9 15.75 -14.30 4.37
N ASN A 10 15.98 -15.59 4.11
CA ASN A 10 16.65 -16.06 2.90
C ASN A 10 15.82 -15.90 1.61
N HIS A 11 14.50 -15.76 1.72
CA HIS A 11 13.54 -15.78 0.62
C HIS A 11 12.77 -14.48 0.45
N LEU A 12 12.55 -13.73 1.53
CA LEU A 12 11.71 -12.56 1.61
C LEU A 12 12.48 -11.35 2.15
N LEU A 13 12.02 -10.18 1.74
CA LEU A 13 12.36 -8.90 2.33
C LEU A 13 11.10 -8.04 2.35
N VAL A 14 10.71 -7.52 3.51
CA VAL A 14 9.56 -6.63 3.66
C VAL A 14 10.01 -5.28 4.18
N ILE A 15 9.65 -4.25 3.43
CA ILE A 15 10.09 -2.88 3.65
C ILE A 15 8.90 -2.02 4.08
N ASN A 16 9.07 -1.21 5.12
CA ASN A 16 8.21 -0.06 5.40
C ASN A 16 8.63 1.09 4.49
N LYS A 17 7.99 1.19 3.33
CA LYS A 17 8.25 2.23 2.34
C LYS A 17 7.84 3.59 2.91
N LYS A 18 8.71 4.59 2.76
CA LYS A 18 8.41 5.99 3.09
C LYS A 18 7.56 6.64 1.99
N VAL A 19 6.89 7.73 2.34
CA VAL A 19 6.18 8.59 1.39
C VAL A 19 7.14 9.09 0.31
N GLY A 20 6.66 9.23 -0.93
CA GLY A 20 7.43 9.82 -2.04
C GLY A 20 8.35 8.84 -2.77
N GLN A 21 8.72 7.71 -2.14
CA GLN A 21 9.54 6.67 -2.75
C GLN A 21 8.77 5.87 -3.81
N LEU A 22 9.38 5.66 -4.97
CA LEU A 22 8.89 4.73 -5.99
C LEU A 22 9.22 3.29 -5.59
N VAL A 23 8.27 2.37 -5.78
CA VAL A 23 8.50 0.94 -5.53
C VAL A 23 9.35 0.29 -6.62
N GLN A 24 9.14 0.71 -7.87
CA GLN A 24 9.86 0.30 -9.08
C GLN A 24 10.01 1.51 -10.01
N GLY A 25 11.01 1.49 -10.89
CA GLY A 25 11.24 2.54 -11.87
C GLY A 25 9.98 2.80 -12.73
N ASP A 26 9.80 4.06 -13.10
CA ASP A 26 8.75 4.51 -14.00
C ASP A 26 9.29 5.52 -15.02
N LYS A 27 8.39 6.19 -15.76
CA LYS A 27 8.76 7.13 -16.84
C LYS A 27 9.49 8.38 -16.35
N THR A 28 9.52 8.65 -15.04
CA THR A 28 10.21 9.82 -14.47
C THR A 28 11.73 9.66 -14.49
N GLY A 29 12.24 8.43 -14.46
CA GLY A 29 13.67 8.16 -14.32
C GLY A 29 14.19 8.29 -12.87
N ASP A 30 13.31 8.58 -11.90
CA ASP A 30 13.67 8.64 -10.49
C ASP A 30 14.17 7.27 -9.97
N GLU A 31 15.12 7.28 -9.03
CA GLU A 31 15.60 6.07 -8.39
C GLU A 31 14.47 5.35 -7.63
N SER A 32 14.37 4.03 -7.84
CA SER A 32 13.34 3.21 -7.21
C SER A 32 13.87 2.44 -5.99
N LEU A 33 12.98 2.15 -5.04
CA LEU A 33 13.30 1.28 -3.90
C LEU A 33 13.90 -0.06 -4.34
N LEU A 34 13.39 -0.64 -5.44
CA LEU A 34 13.92 -1.89 -5.95
C LEU A 34 15.43 -1.78 -6.25
N ASP A 35 15.86 -0.68 -6.87
CA ASP A 35 17.25 -0.46 -7.24
C ASP A 35 18.10 -0.08 -6.02
N SER A 36 17.60 0.82 -5.17
CA SER A 36 18.29 1.20 -3.93
C SER A 36 18.49 0.02 -2.99
N ILE A 37 17.51 -0.88 -2.86
CA ILE A 37 17.62 -2.09 -2.04
C ILE A 37 18.64 -3.07 -2.64
N LYS A 38 18.63 -3.28 -3.96
CA LYS A 38 19.64 -4.13 -4.61
C LYS A 38 21.05 -3.62 -4.36
N ASN A 39 21.26 -2.31 -4.49
CA ASN A 39 22.55 -1.69 -4.22
C ASN A 39 22.94 -1.83 -2.75
N PHE A 40 22.01 -1.56 -1.82
CA PHE A 40 22.21 -1.74 -0.39
C PHE A 40 22.62 -3.19 -0.03
N ILE A 41 21.89 -4.19 -0.51
CA ILE A 41 22.22 -5.62 -0.28
C ILE A 41 23.59 -5.97 -0.87
N LYS A 42 23.92 -5.44 -2.06
CA LYS A 42 25.22 -5.70 -2.69
C LYS A 42 26.37 -5.24 -1.81
N ILE A 43 26.26 -4.03 -1.26
CA ILE A 43 27.26 -3.42 -0.39
C ILE A 43 27.29 -4.12 0.97
N ARG A 44 26.13 -4.26 1.64
CA ARG A 44 26.00 -4.87 2.98
C ARG A 44 26.50 -6.30 3.03
N ASP A 45 26.15 -7.11 2.03
CA ASP A 45 26.46 -8.55 1.99
C ASP A 45 27.73 -8.86 1.16
N ALA A 46 28.49 -7.84 0.72
CA ALA A 46 29.69 -7.95 -0.11
C ALA A 46 29.53 -8.88 -1.33
N LYS A 47 28.38 -8.80 -2.03
CA LYS A 47 28.08 -9.71 -3.14
C LYS A 47 28.91 -9.38 -4.39
N PRO A 48 29.60 -10.36 -4.99
CA PRO A 48 30.46 -10.12 -6.16
C PRO A 48 29.66 -9.83 -7.43
N GLY A 49 28.41 -10.30 -7.51
CA GLY A 49 27.54 -10.17 -8.68
C GLY A 49 26.33 -9.25 -8.45
N ASN A 50 25.41 -9.26 -9.44
CA ASN A 50 24.15 -8.55 -9.33
C ASN A 50 23.21 -9.21 -8.31
N VAL A 51 22.51 -8.39 -7.53
CA VAL A 51 21.53 -8.87 -6.56
C VAL A 51 20.20 -9.15 -7.26
N PHE A 52 19.74 -10.40 -7.18
CA PHE A 52 18.36 -10.72 -7.53
C PHE A 52 17.42 -10.19 -6.45
N LEU A 53 16.42 -9.43 -6.87
CA LEU A 53 15.32 -9.00 -6.03
C LEU A 53 14.08 -8.85 -6.92
N GLY A 54 13.02 -9.59 -6.60
CA GLY A 54 11.77 -9.61 -7.33
C GLY A 54 10.69 -8.79 -6.63
N LEU A 55 9.97 -7.95 -7.37
CA LEU A 55 8.85 -7.20 -6.82
C LEU A 55 7.57 -8.05 -6.80
N VAL A 56 6.95 -8.21 -5.63
CA VAL A 56 5.72 -9.01 -5.47
C VAL A 56 4.46 -8.17 -5.73
N HIS A 57 4.38 -6.99 -5.13
CA HIS A 57 3.27 -6.07 -5.33
C HIS A 57 3.74 -4.62 -5.14
N ARG A 58 2.88 -3.67 -5.49
CA ARG A 58 3.20 -2.24 -5.43
C ARG A 58 2.19 -1.52 -4.53
N ILE A 59 2.64 -0.43 -3.93
CA ILE A 59 1.79 0.62 -3.37
C ILE A 59 2.12 1.95 -4.07
N ASP A 60 1.21 2.91 -4.02
CA ASP A 60 1.40 4.17 -4.73
C ASP A 60 2.56 4.99 -4.16
N ARG A 61 3.17 5.84 -5.00
CA ARG A 61 4.26 6.74 -4.60
C ARG A 61 3.95 7.55 -3.31
N PRO A 62 2.78 8.21 -3.17
CA PRO A 62 2.47 8.98 -1.96
C PRO A 62 1.99 8.12 -0.77
N THR A 63 1.77 6.82 -0.95
CA THR A 63 1.37 5.88 0.12
C THR A 63 2.60 5.39 0.86
N SER A 64 2.49 5.17 2.17
CA SER A 64 3.55 4.56 3.00
C SER A 64 3.21 3.13 3.41
N GLY A 65 4.13 2.39 4.01
CA GLY A 65 3.87 1.08 4.61
C GLY A 65 4.48 -0.09 3.86
N LEU A 66 4.00 -1.29 4.18
CA LEU A 66 4.61 -2.56 3.79
C LEU A 66 4.64 -2.81 2.28
N VAL A 67 5.81 -3.24 1.80
CA VAL A 67 6.04 -3.75 0.44
C VAL A 67 6.87 -5.04 0.54
N ILE A 68 6.37 -6.13 -0.05
CA ILE A 68 7.08 -7.40 -0.12
C ILE A 68 7.97 -7.45 -1.37
N TYR A 69 9.23 -7.84 -1.16
CA TYR A 69 10.18 -8.25 -2.17
C TYR A 69 10.58 -9.71 -1.97
N ALA A 70 10.86 -10.41 -3.07
CA ALA A 70 11.33 -11.78 -3.08
C ALA A 70 12.83 -11.83 -3.37
N LYS A 71 13.62 -12.45 -2.50
CA LYS A 71 15.07 -12.64 -2.65
C LYS A 71 15.43 -13.85 -3.52
N THR A 72 14.45 -14.65 -3.92
CA THR A 72 14.63 -15.79 -4.84
C THR A 72 13.52 -15.85 -5.90
N SER A 73 13.83 -16.38 -7.09
CA SER A 73 12.86 -16.55 -8.18
C SER A 73 11.69 -17.48 -7.81
N LYS A 74 11.98 -18.53 -7.04
CA LYS A 74 10.98 -19.48 -6.52
C LYS A 74 10.01 -18.81 -5.56
N ALA A 75 10.50 -17.96 -4.65
CA ALA A 75 9.63 -17.17 -3.77
C ALA A 75 8.80 -16.15 -4.57
N LEU A 76 9.40 -15.47 -5.55
CA LEU A 76 8.70 -14.48 -6.39
C LEU A 76 7.49 -15.10 -7.10
N SER A 77 7.68 -16.24 -7.77
CA SER A 77 6.61 -16.94 -8.50
C SER A 77 5.46 -17.31 -7.57
N ARG A 78 5.78 -17.89 -6.40
CA ARG A 78 4.78 -18.31 -5.41
C ARG A 78 4.02 -17.12 -4.81
N LEU A 79 4.72 -16.08 -4.36
CA LEU A 79 4.08 -14.89 -3.78
C LEU A 79 3.20 -14.16 -4.79
N THR A 80 3.66 -14.03 -6.04
CA THR A 80 2.86 -13.43 -7.12
C THR A 80 1.56 -14.21 -7.33
N GLN A 81 1.63 -15.55 -7.29
CA GLN A 81 0.44 -16.40 -7.38
C GLN A 81 -0.48 -16.21 -6.17
N MET A 82 0.07 -16.14 -4.95
CA MET A 82 -0.72 -15.87 -3.74
C MET A 82 -1.45 -14.53 -3.81
N VAL A 83 -0.77 -13.46 -4.27
CA VAL A 83 -1.40 -12.15 -4.49
C VAL A 83 -2.52 -12.24 -5.53
N LYS A 84 -2.30 -12.98 -6.63
CA LYS A 84 -3.32 -13.21 -7.67
C LYS A 84 -4.53 -13.96 -7.14
N ASN A 85 -4.31 -14.95 -6.27
CA ASN A 85 -5.33 -15.77 -5.63
C ASN A 85 -5.99 -15.10 -4.41
N ARG A 86 -5.55 -13.89 -4.03
CA ARG A 86 -6.02 -13.15 -2.84
C ARG A 86 -5.72 -13.86 -1.51
N GLU A 87 -4.64 -14.64 -1.48
CA GLU A 87 -4.14 -15.34 -0.29
C GLU A 87 -3.25 -14.46 0.61
N VAL A 88 -2.90 -13.26 0.13
CA VAL A 88 -2.20 -12.24 0.91
C VAL A 88 -3.23 -11.23 1.40
N LYS A 89 -3.54 -11.26 2.69
CA LYS A 89 -4.42 -10.26 3.32
C LYS A 89 -3.62 -8.99 3.53
N LYS A 90 -4.25 -7.86 3.19
CA LYS A 90 -3.66 -6.53 3.30
C LYS A 90 -4.62 -5.64 4.04
N THR A 91 -4.17 -5.12 5.17
CA THR A 91 -4.91 -4.14 5.96
C THR A 91 -4.20 -2.80 5.85
N TYR A 92 -4.96 -1.77 5.50
CA TYR A 92 -4.50 -0.40 5.36
C TYR A 92 -5.12 0.46 6.44
N TRP A 93 -4.39 1.47 6.88
CA TRP A 93 -4.96 2.57 7.63
C TRP A 93 -5.10 3.79 6.73
N ALA A 94 -6.21 4.49 6.85
CA ALA A 94 -6.46 5.75 6.14
C ALA A 94 -7.01 6.80 7.10
N VAL A 95 -6.51 8.03 6.98
CA VAL A 95 -7.07 9.17 7.70
C VAL A 95 -7.97 9.95 6.76
N VAL A 96 -9.22 10.16 7.19
CA VAL A 96 -10.23 10.95 6.47
C VAL A 96 -10.74 12.08 7.35
N ALA A 97 -11.37 13.10 6.75
CA ALA A 97 -12.03 14.16 7.51
C ALA A 97 -13.11 13.60 8.44
N LYS A 98 -13.35 14.29 9.55
CA LYS A 98 -14.42 13.93 10.48
C LYS A 98 -15.78 14.25 9.88
N GLU A 99 -16.35 13.23 9.25
CA GLU A 99 -17.68 13.27 8.65
C GLU A 99 -18.59 12.20 9.27
N MET A 100 -19.90 12.36 9.07
CA MET A 100 -20.87 11.37 9.50
C MET A 100 -20.92 10.23 8.48
N ILE A 101 -20.12 9.19 8.72
CA ILE A 101 -20.08 7.97 7.92
C ILE A 101 -20.47 6.75 8.75
N PRO A 102 -20.91 5.63 8.13
CA PRO A 102 -21.12 4.38 8.83
C PRO A 102 -19.88 3.93 9.62
N GLN A 103 -20.10 3.34 10.79
CA GLN A 103 -19.02 2.77 11.61
C GLN A 103 -18.23 1.67 10.87
N SER A 104 -18.89 0.98 9.95
CA SER A 104 -18.32 -0.04 9.08
C SER A 104 -19.09 -0.07 7.77
N GLN A 105 -18.39 -0.25 6.64
CA GLN A 105 -19.04 -0.41 5.34
C GLN A 105 -18.17 -1.23 4.38
N ARG A 106 -18.82 -2.15 3.67
CA ARG A 106 -18.22 -2.85 2.52
C ARG A 106 -18.54 -2.10 1.23
N LEU A 107 -17.51 -1.66 0.52
CA LEU A 107 -17.62 -0.93 -0.74
C LEU A 107 -17.37 -1.88 -1.91
N VAL A 108 -18.39 -2.09 -2.73
CA VAL A 108 -18.31 -2.84 -3.99
C VAL A 108 -18.50 -1.87 -5.14
N HIS A 109 -17.43 -1.63 -5.90
CA HIS A 109 -17.44 -0.76 -7.08
C HIS A 109 -16.73 -1.45 -8.25
N TYR A 110 -16.82 -0.86 -9.44
CA TYR A 110 -16.09 -1.30 -10.63
C TYR A 110 -15.14 -0.19 -11.06
N LEU A 111 -13.86 -0.51 -11.19
CA LEU A 111 -12.80 0.46 -11.45
C LEU A 111 -12.20 0.27 -12.83
N GLN A 112 -12.07 1.37 -13.57
CA GLN A 112 -11.35 1.44 -14.83
C GLN A 112 -10.21 2.45 -14.72
N LYS A 113 -9.01 2.08 -15.18
CA LYS A 113 -7.88 3.01 -15.21
C LYS A 113 -8.06 3.99 -16.36
N ASN A 114 -7.99 5.28 -16.07
CA ASN A 114 -7.90 6.34 -17.07
C ASN A 114 -6.43 6.69 -17.30
N GLU A 115 -5.94 6.38 -18.49
CA GLU A 115 -4.53 6.59 -18.85
C GLU A 115 -4.17 8.07 -19.01
N LYS A 116 -5.11 8.93 -19.42
CA LYS A 116 -4.86 10.35 -19.69
C LYS A 116 -4.45 11.12 -18.44
N ASN A 117 -5.07 10.83 -17.29
CA ASN A 117 -4.83 11.53 -16.03
C ASN A 117 -4.29 10.61 -14.91
N ASN A 118 -4.00 9.35 -15.22
CA ASN A 118 -3.54 8.34 -14.27
C ASN A 118 -4.40 8.31 -12.99
N LYS A 119 -5.72 8.30 -13.18
CA LYS A 119 -6.76 8.12 -12.15
C LYS A 119 -7.52 6.81 -12.40
N ALA A 120 -8.27 6.39 -11.40
CA ALA A 120 -9.24 5.32 -11.49
C ALA A 120 -10.64 5.94 -11.53
N ILE A 121 -11.41 5.61 -12.57
CA ILE A 121 -12.83 5.95 -12.68
C ILE A 121 -13.61 4.89 -11.92
N VAL A 122 -14.60 5.32 -11.13
CA VAL A 122 -15.38 4.44 -10.26
C VAL A 122 -16.83 4.39 -10.75
N PHE A 123 -17.28 3.18 -11.06
CA PHE A 123 -18.64 2.86 -11.46
C PHE A 123 -19.37 2.09 -10.34
N ILE A 124 -20.66 2.37 -10.16
CA ILE A 124 -21.51 1.72 -9.15
C ILE A 124 -21.95 0.32 -9.62
N LYS A 125 -22.04 0.13 -10.94
CA LYS A 125 -22.48 -1.13 -11.57
C LYS A 125 -21.40 -1.67 -12.50
N ALA A 126 -21.48 -2.97 -12.80
CA ALA A 126 -20.62 -3.62 -13.78
C ALA A 126 -20.66 -2.83 -15.09
N THR A 127 -19.48 -2.44 -15.56
CA THR A 127 -19.30 -1.57 -16.72
C THR A 127 -18.21 -2.19 -17.58
N GLU A 128 -18.38 -2.16 -18.91
CA GLU A 128 -17.41 -2.72 -19.84
C GLU A 128 -16.01 -2.12 -19.62
N GLY A 129 -14.99 -2.98 -19.58
CA GLY A 129 -13.61 -2.59 -19.31
C GLY A 129 -13.29 -2.21 -17.86
N ALA A 130 -14.29 -2.11 -16.97
CA ALA A 130 -14.08 -1.92 -15.54
C ALA A 130 -13.96 -3.26 -14.81
N LYS A 131 -13.10 -3.30 -13.78
CA LYS A 131 -12.88 -4.50 -12.96
C LYS A 131 -13.49 -4.31 -11.58
N GLU A 132 -14.15 -5.34 -11.08
CA GLU A 132 -14.66 -5.34 -9.71
C GLU A 132 -13.53 -5.03 -8.70
N ALA A 133 -13.87 -4.14 -7.77
CA ALA A 133 -13.01 -3.66 -6.71
C ALA A 133 -13.79 -3.64 -5.39
N ILE A 134 -13.28 -4.38 -4.41
CA ILE A 134 -13.93 -4.60 -3.13
C ILE A 134 -12.95 -4.26 -2.01
N LEU A 135 -13.45 -3.50 -1.05
CA LEU A 135 -12.81 -3.28 0.25
C LEU A 135 -13.89 -3.18 1.34
N THR A 136 -13.50 -3.44 2.58
CA THR A 136 -14.30 -3.13 3.77
C THR A 136 -13.52 -2.18 4.63
N TYR A 137 -14.17 -1.15 5.17
CA TYR A 137 -13.55 -0.26 6.15
C TYR A 137 -14.29 -0.28 7.49
N HIS A 138 -13.55 -0.03 8.56
CA HIS A 138 -14.02 0.16 9.92
C HIS A 138 -13.46 1.47 10.49
N VAL A 139 -14.29 2.28 11.13
CA VAL A 139 -13.82 3.46 11.87
C VAL A 139 -13.22 2.99 13.20
N ILE A 140 -11.90 2.94 13.30
CA ILE A 140 -11.22 2.41 14.49
C ILE A 140 -10.83 3.48 15.50
N LYS A 141 -10.75 4.75 15.08
CA LYS A 141 -10.45 5.87 15.99
C LYS A 141 -11.09 7.17 15.54
N LYS A 142 -11.55 7.97 16.50
CA LYS A 142 -12.00 9.35 16.29
C LYS A 142 -10.95 10.30 16.87
N LEU A 143 -10.49 11.23 16.03
CA LEU A 143 -9.66 12.36 16.43
C LEU A 143 -10.52 13.63 16.43
N ASP A 144 -9.92 14.78 16.77
CA ASP A 144 -10.65 16.05 16.84
C ASP A 144 -11.29 16.41 15.51
N ASN A 145 -10.51 16.34 14.43
CA ASN A 145 -10.90 16.75 13.07
C ASN A 145 -10.87 15.60 12.05
N TYR A 146 -10.52 14.39 12.48
CA TYR A 146 -10.30 13.26 11.58
C TYR A 146 -10.89 11.95 12.12
N LEU A 147 -11.09 11.00 11.22
CA LEU A 147 -11.34 9.59 11.53
C LEU A 147 -10.18 8.75 11.02
N LEU A 148 -9.82 7.73 11.79
CA LEU A 148 -8.94 6.66 11.36
C LEU A 148 -9.79 5.49 10.89
N LEU A 149 -9.59 5.11 9.64
CA LEU A 149 -10.20 3.94 9.04
C LEU A 149 -9.18 2.81 8.98
N GLU A 150 -9.57 1.63 9.45
CA GLU A 150 -8.92 0.38 9.10
C GLU A 150 -9.62 -0.22 7.89
N ILE A 151 -8.86 -0.66 6.90
CA ILE A 151 -9.37 -1.05 5.59
C ILE A 151 -8.81 -2.41 5.21
N ASP A 152 -9.69 -3.39 5.12
CA ASP A 152 -9.38 -4.71 4.58
C ASP A 152 -9.59 -4.72 3.07
N LEU A 153 -8.49 -4.97 2.36
CA LEU A 153 -8.44 -4.85 0.91
C LEU A 153 -8.59 -6.22 0.22
N GLU A 154 -9.82 -6.60 -0.11
CA GLU A 154 -10.14 -7.87 -0.79
C GLU A 154 -9.58 -7.96 -2.22
N THR A 155 -9.55 -6.83 -2.95
CA THR A 155 -8.99 -6.75 -4.31
C THR A 155 -7.90 -5.68 -4.42
N GLY A 156 -6.94 -5.83 -5.35
CA GLY A 156 -5.86 -4.85 -5.55
C GLY A 156 -5.93 -4.09 -6.87
N ARG A 157 -6.90 -3.19 -7.07
CA ARG A 157 -6.97 -2.34 -8.28
C ARG A 157 -6.15 -1.06 -8.13
N HIS A 158 -5.79 -0.46 -9.26
CA HIS A 158 -5.03 0.79 -9.29
C HIS A 158 -5.77 1.90 -8.53
N HIS A 159 -5.08 2.52 -7.55
CA HIS A 159 -5.63 3.57 -6.68
C HIS A 159 -6.96 3.19 -6.00
N GLN A 160 -7.20 1.90 -5.75
CA GLN A 160 -8.52 1.42 -5.36
C GLN A 160 -9.10 2.13 -4.14
N ILE A 161 -8.39 2.11 -3.01
CA ILE A 161 -8.86 2.69 -1.75
C ILE A 161 -9.15 4.18 -1.94
N ARG A 162 -8.20 4.90 -2.56
CA ARG A 162 -8.27 6.34 -2.83
C ARG A 162 -9.52 6.71 -3.63
N ALA A 163 -9.77 5.97 -4.70
CA ALA A 163 -10.89 6.22 -5.60
C ALA A 163 -12.24 5.84 -4.97
N GLN A 164 -12.31 4.69 -4.28
CA GLN A 164 -13.56 4.24 -3.65
C GLN A 164 -13.98 5.17 -2.48
N LEU A 165 -13.04 5.55 -1.60
CA LEU A 165 -13.34 6.47 -0.51
C LEU A 165 -13.76 7.86 -1.00
N SER A 166 -13.07 8.38 -2.02
CA SER A 166 -13.47 9.63 -2.70
C SER A 166 -14.86 9.54 -3.33
N LYS A 167 -15.18 8.43 -4.01
CA LYS A 167 -16.52 8.20 -4.59
C LYS A 167 -17.61 8.15 -3.51
N SER A 168 -17.27 7.66 -2.32
CA SER A 168 -18.14 7.63 -1.15
C SER A 168 -18.23 8.96 -0.38
N GLY A 169 -17.59 10.03 -0.88
CA GLY A 169 -17.64 11.37 -0.28
C GLY A 169 -16.57 11.64 0.78
N VAL A 170 -15.74 10.65 1.15
CA VAL A 170 -14.74 10.76 2.22
C VAL A 170 -13.31 10.59 1.70
N PRO A 171 -12.76 11.55 0.93
CA PRO A 171 -11.42 11.43 0.39
C PRO A 171 -10.35 11.35 1.48
N ILE A 172 -9.26 10.64 1.18
CA ILE A 172 -8.11 10.50 2.09
C ILE A 172 -7.43 11.85 2.25
N LYS A 173 -7.06 12.20 3.49
CA LYS A 173 -6.29 13.42 3.78
C LYS A 173 -5.00 13.48 2.94
N GLY A 174 -4.77 14.63 2.31
CA GLY A 174 -3.62 14.88 1.44
C GLY A 174 -3.83 14.48 -0.03
N ASP A 175 -4.87 13.71 -0.36
CA ASP A 175 -5.07 13.17 -1.70
C ASP A 175 -5.77 14.14 -2.67
N LEU A 176 -5.05 15.18 -3.11
CA LEU A 176 -5.55 16.16 -4.08
C LEU A 176 -6.09 15.51 -5.36
N LYS A 177 -5.46 14.40 -5.80
CA LYS A 177 -5.87 13.68 -7.01
C LYS A 177 -7.31 13.17 -6.90
N TYR A 178 -7.75 12.82 -5.71
CA TYR A 178 -9.06 12.26 -5.41
C TYR A 178 -9.92 13.18 -4.53
N GLY A 179 -9.66 14.49 -4.54
CA GLY A 179 -10.60 15.48 -4.01
C GLY A 179 -10.34 15.91 -2.57
N ALA A 180 -9.20 15.57 -1.96
CA ALA A 180 -8.82 16.21 -0.71
C ALA A 180 -8.64 17.73 -0.94
N PRO A 181 -9.05 18.59 0.01
CA PRO A 181 -8.99 20.03 -0.16
C PRO A 181 -7.56 20.60 -0.06
N ARG A 182 -6.64 19.87 0.59
CA ARG A 182 -5.25 20.29 0.82
C ARG A 182 -4.32 19.08 0.73
N SER A 183 -3.11 19.30 0.23
CA SER A 183 -2.01 18.33 0.28
C SER A 183 -1.39 18.25 1.67
N ASN A 184 -0.64 17.17 1.92
CA ASN A 184 0.26 17.11 3.05
C ASN A 184 1.58 17.82 2.73
N PRO A 185 2.31 18.36 3.74
CA PRO A 185 3.59 19.04 3.54
C PRO A 185 4.66 18.17 2.87
N ASP A 186 4.64 16.86 3.09
CA ASP A 186 5.57 15.88 2.51
C ASP A 186 5.16 15.37 1.12
N GLY A 187 4.06 15.91 0.55
CA GLY A 187 3.48 15.45 -0.71
C GLY A 187 2.82 14.07 -0.64
N GLY A 188 2.73 13.48 0.56
CA GLY A 188 2.09 12.21 0.81
C GLY A 188 0.59 12.28 0.92
N ILE A 189 0.00 11.10 1.09
CA ILE A 189 -1.39 10.94 1.50
C ILE A 189 -1.40 10.15 2.81
N ASN A 190 -2.37 10.42 3.69
CA ASN A 190 -2.52 9.64 4.91
C ASN A 190 -3.20 8.29 4.61
N LEU A 191 -2.53 7.48 3.79
CA LEU A 191 -2.80 6.07 3.52
C LEU A 191 -1.52 5.27 3.84
N HIS A 192 -1.67 4.25 4.66
CA HIS A 192 -0.56 3.44 5.15
C HIS A 192 -0.88 1.95 5.02
N ALA A 193 -0.05 1.19 4.30
CA ALA A 193 -0.13 -0.26 4.25
C ALA A 193 0.36 -0.84 5.59
N ARG A 194 -0.56 -0.98 6.54
CA ARG A 194 -0.28 -1.23 7.96
C ARG A 194 0.10 -2.67 8.24
N LYS A 195 -0.66 -3.63 7.71
CA LYS A 195 -0.48 -5.06 8.05
C LYS A 195 -0.56 -5.95 6.82
N LEU A 196 0.28 -6.98 6.82
CA LEU A 196 0.28 -8.08 5.85
C LEU A 196 0.17 -9.40 6.60
N GLU A 197 -0.72 -10.27 6.12
CA GLU A 197 -0.82 -11.66 6.60
C GLU A 197 -0.83 -12.62 5.41
N PHE A 198 0.05 -13.62 5.44
CA PHE A 198 0.16 -14.64 4.39
C PHE A 198 0.95 -15.86 4.87
N ILE A 199 0.87 -16.96 4.12
CA ILE A 199 1.69 -18.16 4.36
C ILE A 199 3.07 -17.98 3.71
N HIS A 200 4.14 -18.15 4.47
CA HIS A 200 5.50 -18.07 3.96
C HIS A 200 5.69 -19.04 2.76
N PRO A 201 6.19 -18.59 1.60
CA PRO A 201 6.13 -19.36 0.35
C PRO A 201 7.03 -20.60 0.35
N VAL A 202 7.96 -20.71 1.31
CA VAL A 202 8.90 -21.83 1.44
C VAL A 202 8.62 -22.67 2.69
N THR A 203 8.78 -22.10 3.88
CA THR A 203 8.58 -22.77 5.18
C THR A 203 7.13 -23.14 5.49
N LYS A 204 6.14 -22.51 4.83
CA LYS A 204 4.70 -22.71 5.06
C LYS A 204 4.16 -22.24 6.41
N GLU A 205 4.94 -21.47 7.15
CA GLU A 205 4.50 -20.84 8.39
C GLU A 205 3.60 -19.63 8.12
N ASN A 206 2.73 -19.30 9.08
CA ASN A 206 1.93 -18.07 9.01
C ASN A 206 2.83 -16.88 9.32
N ILE A 207 2.82 -15.88 8.44
CA ILE A 207 3.52 -14.61 8.60
C ILE A 207 2.49 -13.53 8.85
N GLU A 208 2.67 -12.79 9.93
CA GLU A 208 1.99 -11.53 10.21
C GLU A 208 3.05 -10.44 10.42
N ILE A 209 2.94 -9.35 9.66
CA ILE A 209 3.88 -8.23 9.73
C ILE A 209 3.08 -6.95 9.85
N ILE A 210 3.48 -6.10 10.80
CA ILE A 210 2.87 -4.80 11.06
C ILE A 210 3.93 -3.71 10.86
N ALA A 211 3.70 -2.77 9.94
CA ALA A 211 4.59 -1.61 9.73
C ALA A 211 4.26 -0.51 10.73
N PRO A 212 5.25 0.06 11.46
CA PRO A 212 5.03 1.26 12.25
C PRO A 212 4.59 2.43 11.37
N VAL A 213 3.71 3.28 11.90
CA VAL A 213 3.23 4.46 11.15
C VAL A 213 4.36 5.49 10.98
N PRO A 214 4.26 6.41 10.01
CA PRO A 214 5.23 7.50 9.87
C PRO A 214 5.30 8.38 11.13
N GLN A 215 6.44 8.39 11.81
CA GLN A 215 6.61 9.08 13.10
C GLN A 215 6.79 10.60 12.97
N ASN A 216 7.09 11.09 11.77
CA ASN A 216 7.24 12.52 11.48
C ASN A 216 5.91 13.26 11.25
N ASP A 217 4.77 12.57 11.27
CA ASP A 217 3.43 13.15 11.16
C ASP A 217 2.70 13.00 12.51
N ALA A 218 2.24 14.13 13.07
CA ALA A 218 1.55 14.16 14.36
C ALA A 218 0.22 13.40 14.37
N ILE A 219 -0.50 13.38 13.24
CA ILE A 219 -1.76 12.66 13.09
C ILE A 219 -1.49 11.16 13.08
N TRP A 220 -0.46 10.71 12.37
CA TRP A 220 -0.08 9.30 12.39
C TRP A 220 0.30 8.84 13.80
N ARG A 221 1.11 9.61 14.53
CA ARG A 221 1.40 9.31 15.94
C ARG A 221 0.15 9.23 16.80
N ALA A 222 -0.79 10.17 16.62
CA ALA A 222 -2.07 10.14 17.32
C ALA A 222 -2.96 8.94 16.92
N CYS A 223 -2.73 8.30 15.78
CA CYS A 223 -3.45 7.11 15.33
C CYS A 223 -2.92 5.82 15.96
N GLU A 224 -1.60 5.73 16.19
CA GLU A 224 -0.94 4.54 16.76
C GLU A 224 -1.03 4.47 18.29
N ASN A 225 -1.14 5.62 18.96
CA ASN A 225 -1.28 5.73 20.42
C ASN A 225 -2.67 5.39 20.96
#